data_AF-A0A7J6NGJ7-F1
#
_entry.id   AF-A0A7J6NGJ7-F1
#
_cell.length_a   1.000
_cell.length_b   1.000
_cell.length_c   1.000
_cell.angle_alpha   90.00
_cell.angle_beta   90.00
_cell.angle_gamma   90.00
#
_symmetry.space_group_name_H-M   'P 1'
#
loop_
_entity.id
_entity.type
_entity.pdbx_description
1 polymer ?
#
loop_
_entity_poly.entity_id
_entity_poly.type
_entity_poly.pdbx_seq_one_letter_code
_entity_poly.pdbx_strand_id
1 'polypeptide(L)'
;MQIANGQALRNAYGEALNLGKSPSNPKVMIRADDCPRTIESAQALTMGMFPNDDGNNTAFEVVVPDRTVDGMEPNPDVCPAFSAAERVFLESKEAREHVKNSERMREKIGKITGRSDAWMNGDPANLAKIYGRMLDCLMSHACSTVLSEPKKLPTGLEIGGDLWNHIVNEATFWSIGRYQVTPDLLRYSIGPLIRDVFNDLTISGRSFSLYSGHDTGPMGEMLSALGLRWQDSGKLCSSIWPSFGSMLIVEFYSDNSARFIYNGRVATADGVEECRGK
;
A
#
# COMPACT_ATOMS: atom_id res chain seq x y z
N MET A 1 12.39 -4.68 11.34
CA MET A 1 10.97 -4.94 10.97
C MET A 1 10.86 -5.97 9.86
N GLN A 2 11.35 -5.71 8.64
CA GLN A 2 11.17 -6.66 7.53
C GLN A 2 11.79 -8.05 7.74
N ILE A 3 12.96 -8.16 8.39
CA ILE A 3 13.52 -9.45 8.79
C ILE A 3 12.54 -10.25 9.67
N ALA A 4 11.86 -9.59 10.61
CA ALA A 4 10.88 -10.24 11.48
C ALA A 4 9.62 -10.67 10.70
N ASN A 5 9.18 -9.84 9.74
CA ASN A 5 8.11 -10.23 8.81
C ASN A 5 8.49 -11.48 8.01
N GLY A 6 9.71 -11.54 7.47
CA GLY A 6 10.24 -12.70 6.77
C GLY A 6 10.27 -13.97 7.64
N GLN A 7 10.72 -13.84 8.89
CA GLN A 7 10.70 -14.95 9.86
C GLN A 7 9.28 -15.44 10.14
N ALA A 8 8.32 -14.52 10.30
CA ALA A 8 6.92 -14.88 10.49
C ALA A 8 6.35 -15.62 9.27
N LEU A 9 6.65 -15.17 8.05
CA LEU A 9 6.24 -15.84 6.81
C LEU A 9 6.89 -17.21 6.66
N ARG A 10 8.18 -17.36 7.02
CA ARG A 10 8.85 -18.65 7.03
C ARG A 10 8.16 -19.63 7.96
N ASN A 11 7.83 -19.19 9.17
CA ASN A 11 7.17 -20.03 10.16
C ASN A 11 5.75 -20.42 9.72
N ALA A 12 5.03 -19.52 9.04
CA ALA A 12 3.66 -19.76 8.58
C ALA A 12 3.61 -20.64 7.32
N TYR A 13 4.53 -20.44 6.37
CA TYR A 13 4.40 -20.97 5.01
C TYR A 13 5.58 -21.84 4.54
N GLY A 14 6.72 -21.81 5.22
CA GLY A 14 7.94 -22.50 4.76
C GLY A 14 7.73 -24.00 4.55
N GLU A 15 7.12 -24.67 5.52
CA GLU A 15 6.77 -26.09 5.44
C GLU A 15 5.55 -26.32 4.54
N ALA A 16 4.48 -25.55 4.72
CA ALA A 16 3.21 -25.71 3.99
C ALA A 16 3.38 -25.57 2.47
N LEU A 17 4.28 -24.70 2.02
CA LEU A 17 4.59 -24.48 0.59
C LEU A 17 5.87 -25.22 0.14
N ASN A 18 6.46 -26.03 1.03
CA ASN A 18 7.70 -26.78 0.79
C ASN A 18 8.84 -25.88 0.25
N LEU A 19 8.99 -24.64 0.72
CA LEU A 19 9.89 -23.67 0.10
C LEU A 19 11.37 -24.05 0.22
N GLY A 20 11.73 -24.84 1.22
CA GLY A 20 13.12 -25.17 1.50
C GLY A 20 13.94 -23.94 1.92
N LYS A 21 15.27 -24.13 2.06
CA LYS A 21 16.18 -23.05 2.49
C LYS A 21 16.60 -22.10 1.36
N SER A 22 16.65 -22.61 0.12
CA SER A 22 17.14 -21.86 -1.05
C SER A 22 16.27 -22.15 -2.28
N PRO A 23 14.98 -21.76 -2.28
CA PRO A 23 14.11 -21.97 -3.44
C PRO A 23 14.63 -21.22 -4.66
N SER A 24 14.54 -21.87 -5.83
CA SER A 24 14.83 -21.24 -7.12
C SER A 24 13.58 -20.68 -7.78
N ASN A 25 13.77 -19.83 -8.79
CA ASN A 25 12.74 -19.55 -9.79
C ASN A 25 12.32 -20.88 -10.48
N PRO A 26 11.02 -21.15 -10.72
CA PRO A 26 9.83 -20.32 -10.48
C PRO A 26 9.16 -20.51 -9.13
N LYS A 27 9.74 -21.27 -8.19
CA LYS A 27 9.08 -21.51 -6.90
C LYS A 27 8.83 -20.23 -6.10
N VAL A 28 9.81 -19.33 -6.09
CA VAL A 28 9.76 -18.02 -5.45
C VAL A 28 10.02 -16.92 -6.46
N MET A 29 9.25 -15.83 -6.39
CA MET A 29 9.59 -14.56 -7.04
C MET A 29 9.54 -13.43 -6.04
N ILE A 30 10.49 -12.52 -6.21
CA ILE A 30 10.56 -11.29 -5.45
C ILE A 30 10.60 -10.18 -6.50
N ARG A 31 9.62 -9.28 -6.42
CA ARG A 31 9.54 -8.06 -7.22
C ARG A 31 9.53 -6.87 -6.28
N ALA A 32 10.28 -5.84 -6.63
CA ALA A 32 10.22 -4.55 -5.98
C ALA A 32 9.98 -3.45 -7.01
N ASP A 33 9.42 -2.32 -6.60
CA ASP A 33 9.49 -1.10 -7.41
C ASP A 33 10.93 -0.59 -7.52
N ASP A 34 11.18 0.29 -8.50
CA ASP A 34 12.49 0.93 -8.71
C ASP A 34 12.77 2.03 -7.67
N CYS A 35 12.86 1.61 -6.40
CA CYS A 35 13.22 2.46 -5.29
C CYS A 35 14.14 1.73 -4.30
N PRO A 36 15.27 2.34 -3.86
CA PRO A 36 16.19 1.68 -2.94
C PRO A 36 15.51 1.12 -1.68
N ARG A 37 14.56 1.85 -1.10
CA ARG A 37 13.88 1.44 0.15
C ARG A 37 13.01 0.19 0.02
N THR A 38 12.44 -0.07 -1.16
CA THR A 38 11.56 -1.22 -1.40
C THR A 38 12.37 -2.45 -1.80
N ILE A 39 13.46 -2.25 -2.56
CA ILE A 39 14.46 -3.27 -2.85
C ILE A 39 15.10 -3.76 -1.55
N GLU A 40 15.57 -2.85 -0.70
CA GLU A 40 16.15 -3.18 0.61
C GLU A 40 15.11 -3.83 1.54
N SER A 41 13.85 -3.39 1.49
CA SER A 41 12.76 -4.04 2.25
C SER A 41 12.51 -5.47 1.78
N ALA A 42 12.51 -5.72 0.47
CA ALA A 42 12.37 -7.04 -0.11
C ALA A 42 13.54 -7.93 0.30
N GLN A 43 14.78 -7.45 0.17
CA GLN A 43 15.98 -8.15 0.60
C GLN A 43 15.92 -8.51 2.09
N ALA A 44 15.58 -7.56 2.95
CA ALA A 44 15.47 -7.78 4.39
C ALA A 44 14.39 -8.80 4.76
N LEU A 45 13.24 -8.78 4.07
CA LEU A 45 12.19 -9.78 4.24
C LEU A 45 12.68 -11.16 3.78
N THR A 46 13.29 -11.25 2.61
CA THR A 46 13.87 -12.49 2.07
C THR A 46 14.94 -13.07 2.98
N MET A 47 15.80 -12.26 3.59
CA MET A 47 16.78 -12.71 4.58
C MET A 47 16.12 -13.32 5.82
N GLY A 48 14.98 -12.78 6.25
CA GLY A 48 14.20 -13.38 7.34
C GLY A 48 13.53 -14.69 6.92
N MET A 49 13.08 -14.76 5.66
CA MET A 49 12.35 -15.90 5.12
C MET A 49 13.25 -17.09 4.77
N PHE A 50 14.47 -16.82 4.32
CA PHE A 50 15.46 -17.80 3.84
C PHE A 50 16.83 -17.51 4.46
N PRO A 51 17.06 -17.89 5.73
CA PRO A 51 18.32 -17.59 6.40
C PRO A 51 19.45 -18.47 5.82
N ASN A 52 20.63 -17.88 5.64
CA ASN A 52 21.83 -18.63 5.28
C ASN A 52 22.44 -19.26 6.54
N ASP A 53 21.93 -20.42 6.95
CA ASP A 53 22.45 -21.14 8.13
C ASP A 53 23.73 -21.92 7.82
N ASP A 54 24.00 -22.21 6.55
CA ASP A 54 25.04 -23.17 6.13
C ASP A 54 26.27 -22.50 5.48
N GLY A 55 26.41 -21.17 5.59
CA GLY A 55 27.52 -20.40 5.02
C GLY A 55 27.54 -20.29 3.49
N ASN A 56 26.61 -20.95 2.79
CA ASN A 56 26.38 -20.74 1.37
C ASN A 56 25.71 -19.38 1.14
N ASN A 57 26.27 -18.58 0.23
CA ASN A 57 25.65 -17.35 -0.23
C ASN A 57 24.44 -17.67 -1.12
N THR A 58 23.26 -17.89 -0.54
CA THR A 58 22.02 -17.90 -1.32
C THR A 58 21.74 -16.49 -1.80
N ALA A 59 21.83 -16.28 -3.12
CA ALA A 59 21.43 -15.04 -3.77
C ALA A 59 20.03 -15.21 -4.35
N PHE A 60 19.15 -14.26 -4.04
CA PHE A 60 17.83 -14.18 -4.63
C PHE A 60 17.79 -13.04 -5.64
N GLU A 61 17.22 -13.30 -6.81
CA GLU A 61 16.95 -12.27 -7.79
C GLU A 61 15.75 -11.44 -7.34
N VAL A 62 15.90 -10.12 -7.36
CA VAL A 62 14.80 -9.16 -7.16
C VAL A 62 14.50 -8.55 -8.52
N VAL A 63 13.31 -8.81 -9.04
CA VAL A 63 12.83 -8.22 -10.29
C VAL A 63 12.46 -6.77 -10.03
N VAL A 64 13.07 -5.85 -10.77
CA VAL A 64 12.82 -4.41 -10.68
C VAL A 64 12.50 -3.90 -12.10
N PRO A 65 11.22 -3.71 -12.44
CA PRO A 65 10.83 -3.09 -13.70
C PRO A 65 11.24 -1.61 -13.73
N ASP A 66 11.52 -1.08 -14.93
CA ASP A 66 11.70 0.36 -15.09
C ASP A 66 10.43 1.10 -14.67
N ARG A 67 10.60 2.20 -13.93
CA ARG A 67 9.47 2.99 -13.40
C ARG A 67 8.45 3.42 -14.46
N THR A 68 8.87 3.66 -15.70
CA THR A 68 7.99 4.09 -16.80
C THR A 68 7.03 2.99 -17.28
N VAL A 69 7.33 1.72 -17.01
CA VAL A 69 6.50 0.57 -17.40
C VAL A 69 6.00 -0.23 -16.21
N ASP A 70 6.35 0.17 -14.98
CA ASP A 70 5.88 -0.48 -13.78
C ASP A 70 4.40 -0.16 -13.53
N GLY A 71 3.61 -1.21 -13.32
CA GLY A 71 2.19 -1.16 -12.99
C GLY A 71 1.88 -1.55 -11.54
N MET A 72 2.88 -1.58 -10.65
CA MET A 72 2.67 -1.83 -9.20
C MET A 72 1.98 -0.65 -8.49
N GLU A 73 2.08 0.54 -9.07
CA GLU A 73 1.38 1.76 -8.70
C GLU A 73 0.59 2.30 -9.91
N PRO A 74 -0.35 3.25 -9.75
CA PRO A 74 -1.12 3.76 -10.87
C PRO A 74 -0.19 4.60 -11.74
N ASN A 75 0.03 4.12 -12.95
CA ASN A 75 0.99 4.71 -13.86
C ASN A 75 0.30 5.12 -15.17
N PRO A 76 0.21 6.43 -15.48
CA PRO A 76 -0.42 6.90 -16.70
C PRO A 76 0.34 6.51 -17.98
N ASP A 77 1.64 6.18 -17.89
CA ASP A 77 2.39 5.67 -19.05
C ASP A 77 2.00 4.22 -19.37
N VAL A 78 1.58 3.45 -18.35
CA VAL A 78 1.06 2.08 -18.50
C VAL A 78 -0.44 2.07 -18.83
N CYS A 79 -1.21 2.98 -18.22
CA CYS A 79 -2.65 3.13 -18.45
C CYS A 79 -3.03 4.62 -18.65
N PRO A 80 -2.95 5.15 -19.88
CA PRO A 80 -3.24 6.58 -20.13
C PRO A 80 -4.64 7.04 -19.73
N ALA A 81 -5.61 6.11 -19.68
CA ALA A 81 -6.97 6.40 -19.23
C ALA A 81 -7.03 6.82 -17.75
N PHE A 82 -6.03 6.45 -16.94
CA PHE A 82 -5.91 6.83 -15.54
C PHE A 82 -5.94 8.35 -15.35
N SER A 83 -5.18 9.12 -16.14
CA SER A 83 -5.14 10.58 -16.00
C SER A 83 -6.50 11.24 -16.27
N ALA A 84 -7.28 10.71 -17.22
CA ALA A 84 -8.62 11.20 -17.48
C ALA A 84 -9.57 10.91 -16.31
N ALA A 85 -9.51 9.71 -15.75
CA ALA A 85 -10.31 9.33 -14.59
C ALA A 85 -9.92 10.08 -13.31
N GLU A 86 -8.62 10.36 -13.12
CA GLU A 86 -8.14 11.18 -12.01
C GLU A 86 -8.75 12.60 -12.08
N ARG A 87 -8.79 13.21 -13.26
CA ARG A 87 -9.43 14.51 -13.44
C ARG A 87 -10.92 14.48 -13.11
N VAL A 88 -11.64 13.42 -13.53
CA VAL A 88 -13.06 13.25 -13.19
C VAL A 88 -13.26 13.18 -11.66
N PHE A 89 -12.38 12.47 -10.94
CA PHE A 89 -12.40 12.46 -9.48
C PHE A 89 -12.14 13.86 -8.88
N LEU A 90 -11.12 14.58 -9.36
CA LEU A 90 -10.80 15.92 -8.87
C LEU A 90 -11.96 16.91 -9.10
N GLU A 91 -12.76 16.70 -10.15
CA GLU A 91 -13.96 17.46 -10.48
C GLU A 91 -15.24 16.89 -9.83
N SER A 92 -15.14 15.86 -8.98
CA SER A 92 -16.30 15.22 -8.37
C SER A 92 -16.89 16.06 -7.22
N LYS A 93 -18.13 15.71 -6.82
CA LYS A 93 -18.78 16.34 -5.68
C LYS A 93 -18.04 16.02 -4.37
N GLU A 94 -17.62 14.77 -4.23
CA GLU A 94 -16.92 14.23 -3.08
C GLU A 94 -15.58 14.97 -2.84
N ALA A 95 -14.77 15.17 -3.88
CA ALA A 95 -13.52 15.92 -3.79
C ALA A 95 -13.77 17.37 -3.32
N ARG A 96 -14.79 18.05 -3.88
CA ARG A 96 -15.17 19.41 -3.47
C ARG A 96 -15.69 19.46 -2.03
N GLU A 97 -16.42 18.44 -1.59
CA GLU A 97 -16.90 18.34 -0.21
C GLU A 97 -15.73 18.20 0.77
N HIS A 98 -14.71 17.40 0.46
CA HIS A 98 -13.49 17.31 1.29
C HIS A 98 -12.73 18.65 1.37
N VAL A 99 -12.61 19.38 0.25
CA VAL A 99 -12.02 20.73 0.26
C VAL A 99 -12.76 21.64 1.24
N LYS A 100 -14.10 21.68 1.15
CA LYS A 100 -14.95 22.54 1.97
C LYS A 100 -14.92 22.12 3.44
N ASN A 101 -15.10 20.83 3.72
CA ASN A 101 -15.23 20.30 5.08
C ASN A 101 -13.90 20.38 5.85
N SER A 102 -12.76 20.38 5.15
CA SER A 102 -11.43 20.47 5.77
C SER A 102 -10.95 21.91 6.01
N GLU A 103 -11.67 22.95 5.57
CA GLU A 103 -11.20 24.35 5.56
C GLU A 103 -10.69 24.83 6.92
N ARG A 104 -11.47 24.63 8.00
CA ARG A 104 -11.09 25.06 9.36
C ARG A 104 -9.80 24.37 9.83
N MET A 105 -9.61 23.10 9.49
CA MET A 105 -8.42 22.34 9.89
C MET A 105 -7.21 22.76 9.05
N ARG A 106 -7.40 22.99 7.73
CA ARG A 106 -6.39 23.53 6.83
C ARG A 106 -5.89 24.90 7.29
N GLU A 107 -6.76 25.79 7.76
CA GLU A 107 -6.36 27.09 8.31
C GLU A 107 -5.41 26.94 9.51
N LYS A 108 -5.73 26.02 10.45
CA LYS A 108 -4.89 25.74 11.62
C LYS A 108 -3.53 25.16 11.22
N ILE A 109 -3.53 24.18 10.31
CA ILE A 109 -2.29 23.57 9.80
C ILE A 109 -1.44 24.62 9.08
N GLY A 110 -2.07 25.48 8.28
CA GLY A 110 -1.43 26.60 7.60
C GLY A 110 -0.69 27.53 8.56
N LYS A 111 -1.34 27.90 9.66
CA LYS A 111 -0.73 28.74 10.72
C LYS A 111 0.46 28.04 11.40
N ILE A 112 0.32 26.77 11.78
CA ILE A 112 1.40 26.03 12.46
C ILE A 112 2.61 25.85 11.54
N THR A 113 2.36 25.58 10.25
CA THR A 113 3.41 25.30 9.26
C THR A 113 4.02 26.55 8.65
N GLY A 114 3.42 27.73 8.89
CA GLY A 114 3.79 28.98 8.23
C GLY A 114 3.47 29.00 6.72
N ARG A 115 2.54 28.14 6.26
CA ARG A 115 2.23 27.92 4.83
C ARG A 115 0.75 28.10 4.52
N SER A 116 0.12 29.12 5.12
CA SER A 116 -1.32 29.39 4.97
C SER A 116 -1.80 29.39 3.52
N ASP A 117 -1.09 30.04 2.60
CA ASP A 117 -1.51 30.12 1.19
C ASP A 117 -1.55 28.75 0.50
N ALA A 118 -0.60 27.87 0.83
CA ALA A 118 -0.54 26.53 0.27
C ALA A 118 -1.70 25.64 0.79
N TRP A 119 -2.08 25.83 2.06
CA TRP A 119 -3.16 25.08 2.69
C TRP A 119 -4.53 25.62 2.36
N MET A 120 -4.68 26.93 2.13
CA MET A 120 -5.96 27.58 1.82
C MET A 120 -6.31 27.54 0.34
N ASN A 121 -5.40 27.06 -0.52
CA ASN A 121 -5.71 26.74 -1.90
C ASN A 121 -6.84 25.68 -1.95
N GLY A 122 -7.97 26.05 -2.56
CA GLY A 122 -9.17 25.22 -2.69
C GLY A 122 -9.12 24.22 -3.85
N ASP A 123 -8.00 24.10 -4.56
CA ASP A 123 -7.79 23.11 -5.61
C ASP A 123 -7.63 21.69 -5.03
N PRO A 124 -8.54 20.74 -5.35
CA PRO A 124 -8.42 19.33 -4.97
C PRO A 124 -7.06 18.71 -5.31
N ALA A 125 -6.47 19.05 -6.47
CA ALA A 125 -5.19 18.47 -6.89
C ALA A 125 -4.03 18.91 -6.00
N ASN A 126 -4.07 20.17 -5.54
CA ASN A 126 -3.13 20.68 -4.56
C ASN A 126 -3.33 20.03 -3.19
N LEU A 127 -4.58 19.85 -2.74
CA LEU A 127 -4.86 19.19 -1.46
C LEU A 127 -4.37 17.75 -1.44
N ALA A 128 -4.60 16.99 -2.51
CA ALA A 128 -4.11 15.63 -2.63
C ALA A 128 -2.59 15.54 -2.44
N LYS A 129 -1.84 16.46 -3.07
CA LYS A 129 -0.37 16.52 -2.96
C LYS A 129 0.09 16.99 -1.57
N ILE A 130 -0.52 18.02 -1.00
CA ILE A 130 -0.03 18.63 0.24
C ILE A 130 -0.32 17.75 1.47
N TYR A 131 -1.48 17.08 1.53
CA TYR A 131 -1.78 16.15 2.62
C TYR A 131 -0.84 14.94 2.61
N GLY A 132 -0.61 14.32 1.44
CA GLY A 132 0.33 13.19 1.33
C GLY A 132 1.74 13.56 1.79
N ARG A 133 2.28 14.68 1.29
CA ARG A 133 3.61 15.18 1.70
C ARG A 133 3.69 15.55 3.18
N MET A 134 2.62 16.12 3.73
CA MET A 134 2.57 16.45 5.15
C MET A 134 2.58 15.17 6.00
N LEU A 135 1.77 14.17 5.64
CA LEU A 135 1.73 12.91 6.35
C LEU A 135 3.09 12.20 6.30
N ASP A 136 3.71 12.08 5.12
CA ASP A 136 5.03 11.45 4.95
C ASP A 136 6.10 12.12 5.83
N CYS A 137 6.13 13.46 5.83
CA CYS A 137 7.02 14.24 6.68
C CYS A 137 6.77 13.95 8.17
N LEU A 138 5.52 14.10 8.62
CA LEU A 138 5.15 13.88 10.01
C LEU A 138 5.44 12.45 10.47
N MET A 139 5.13 11.43 9.66
CA MET A 139 5.42 10.04 9.96
C MET A 139 6.92 9.76 10.03
N SER A 140 7.72 10.36 9.15
CA SER A 140 9.19 10.21 9.18
C SER A 140 9.81 10.76 10.46
N HIS A 141 9.32 11.90 10.95
CA HIS A 141 9.77 12.48 12.22
C HIS A 141 9.20 11.73 13.44
N ALA A 142 7.98 11.24 13.36
CA ALA A 142 7.30 10.48 14.41
C ALA A 142 7.86 9.06 14.60
N CYS A 143 8.23 8.40 13.51
CA CYS A 143 8.60 7.00 13.53
C CYS A 143 10.01 6.82 14.08
N SER A 144 10.18 5.98 15.10
CA SER A 144 11.47 5.72 15.73
C SER A 144 12.45 4.95 14.83
N THR A 145 11.95 4.24 13.82
CA THR A 145 12.77 3.43 12.90
C THR A 145 13.26 4.19 11.68
N VAL A 146 12.75 5.40 11.43
CA VAL A 146 13.20 6.26 10.33
C VAL A 146 14.31 7.16 10.86
N LEU A 147 15.41 7.33 10.14
CA LEU A 147 16.48 8.26 10.54
C LEU A 147 16.10 9.69 10.12
N SER A 148 15.29 10.35 10.93
CA SER A 148 14.87 11.74 10.69
C SER A 148 15.05 12.58 11.96
N GLU A 149 15.60 13.78 11.81
CA GLU A 149 15.78 14.75 12.88
C GLU A 149 15.19 16.11 12.47
N PRO A 150 14.54 16.85 13.40
CA PRO A 150 14.32 16.50 14.79
C PRO A 150 13.21 15.45 14.98
N LYS A 151 13.30 14.54 15.95
CA LYS A 151 12.18 13.64 16.33
C LYS A 151 10.96 14.33 16.95
N LYS A 152 11.07 15.62 17.23
CA LYS A 152 10.01 16.42 17.84
C LYS A 152 9.10 17.00 16.75
N LEU A 153 7.81 16.68 16.84
CA LEU A 153 6.79 17.29 15.99
C LEU A 153 6.45 18.71 16.47
N PRO A 154 6.03 19.62 15.57
CA PRO A 154 5.52 20.93 15.95
C PRO A 154 4.32 20.84 16.89
N THR A 155 4.19 21.79 17.81
CA THR A 155 3.06 21.84 18.74
C THR A 155 1.73 21.91 18.00
N GLY A 156 0.79 21.04 18.37
CA GLY A 156 -0.50 20.87 17.73
C GLY A 156 -0.54 19.80 16.63
N LEU A 157 0.60 19.28 16.18
CA LEU A 157 0.72 18.21 15.19
C LEU A 157 1.23 16.89 15.80
N GLU A 158 1.11 16.73 17.12
CA GLU A 158 1.56 15.52 17.82
C GLU A 158 0.73 14.29 17.44
N ILE A 159 1.36 13.12 17.51
CA ILE A 159 0.73 11.82 17.21
C ILE A 159 -0.54 11.66 18.05
N GLY A 160 -1.65 11.34 17.38
CA GLY A 160 -2.94 11.07 18.02
C GLY A 160 -3.77 12.32 18.33
N GLY A 161 -3.23 13.53 18.15
CA GLY A 161 -3.99 14.77 18.26
C GLY A 161 -4.98 14.99 17.12
N ASP A 162 -5.92 15.92 17.30
CA ASP A 162 -6.99 16.20 16.31
C ASP A 162 -6.46 16.54 14.92
N LEU A 163 -5.42 17.39 14.83
CA LEU A 163 -4.84 17.77 13.53
C LEU A 163 -4.04 16.62 12.91
N TRP A 164 -3.36 15.80 13.70
CA TRP A 164 -2.70 14.59 13.22
C TRP A 164 -3.71 13.64 12.59
N ASN A 165 -4.78 13.31 13.32
CA ASN A 165 -5.83 12.41 12.84
C ASN A 165 -6.51 12.97 11.59
N HIS A 166 -6.74 14.28 11.54
CA HIS A 166 -7.26 14.96 10.35
C HIS A 166 -6.32 14.80 9.14
N ILE A 167 -5.01 15.04 9.32
CA ILE A 167 -4.01 14.88 8.25
C ILE A 167 -3.96 13.42 7.77
N VAL A 168 -3.95 12.45 8.67
CA VAL A 168 -3.96 11.02 8.32
C VAL A 168 -5.21 10.69 7.51
N ASN A 169 -6.39 11.11 7.96
CA ASN A 169 -7.66 10.83 7.30
C ASN A 169 -7.72 11.46 5.91
N GLU A 170 -7.33 12.71 5.78
CA GLU A 170 -7.32 13.41 4.48
C GLU A 170 -6.29 12.81 3.54
N ALA A 171 -5.06 12.54 3.99
CA ALA A 171 -4.05 11.87 3.16
C ALA A 171 -4.56 10.50 2.69
N THR A 172 -5.18 9.72 3.59
CA THR A 172 -5.79 8.42 3.27
C THR A 172 -6.88 8.58 2.22
N PHE A 173 -7.79 9.54 2.38
CA PHE A 173 -8.84 9.83 1.39
C PHE A 173 -8.23 10.18 0.03
N TRP A 174 -7.34 11.18 -0.01
CA TRP A 174 -6.80 11.69 -1.27
C TRP A 174 -5.88 10.70 -2.01
N SER A 175 -5.24 9.77 -1.29
CA SER A 175 -4.27 8.85 -1.90
C SER A 175 -4.87 7.46 -2.17
N ILE A 176 -5.72 6.96 -1.27
CA ILE A 176 -6.20 5.57 -1.27
C ILE A 176 -7.74 5.53 -1.40
N GLY A 177 -8.44 6.30 -0.58
CA GLY A 177 -9.90 6.33 -0.56
C GLY A 177 -10.52 6.82 -1.88
N ARG A 178 -9.80 7.66 -2.62
CA ARG A 178 -10.24 8.21 -3.92
C ARG A 178 -10.59 7.14 -4.95
N TYR A 179 -9.93 5.98 -4.91
CA TYR A 179 -10.19 4.92 -5.90
C TYR A 179 -11.65 4.43 -5.80
N GLN A 180 -12.27 4.48 -4.62
CA GLN A 180 -13.67 4.07 -4.43
C GLN A 180 -14.71 5.11 -4.87
N VAL A 181 -14.28 6.30 -5.31
CA VAL A 181 -15.21 7.39 -5.67
C VAL A 181 -15.78 7.22 -7.07
N THR A 182 -14.97 6.75 -8.03
CA THR A 182 -15.46 6.51 -9.39
C THR A 182 -15.01 5.13 -9.89
N PRO A 183 -15.89 4.37 -10.58
CA PRO A 183 -15.53 3.05 -11.10
C PRO A 183 -14.34 3.06 -12.07
N ASP A 184 -14.22 4.10 -12.89
CA ASP A 184 -13.14 4.22 -13.86
C ASP A 184 -11.79 4.48 -13.19
N LEU A 185 -11.75 5.37 -12.18
CA LEU A 185 -10.52 5.62 -11.44
C LEU A 185 -10.03 4.34 -10.75
N LEU A 186 -10.94 3.58 -10.16
CA LEU A 186 -10.63 2.27 -9.59
C LEU A 186 -10.04 1.34 -10.66
N ARG A 187 -10.76 1.13 -11.75
CA ARG A 187 -10.40 0.17 -12.79
C ARG A 187 -9.03 0.47 -13.39
N TYR A 188 -8.74 1.74 -13.67
CA TYR A 188 -7.51 2.15 -14.32
C TYR A 188 -6.33 2.25 -13.36
N SER A 189 -6.55 2.38 -12.05
CA SER A 189 -5.45 2.36 -11.08
C SER A 189 -4.91 0.94 -10.88
N ILE A 190 -5.77 0.00 -10.50
CA ILE A 190 -5.35 -1.34 -10.05
C ILE A 190 -5.21 -2.37 -11.18
N GLY A 191 -5.85 -2.13 -12.33
CA GLY A 191 -5.94 -3.10 -13.43
C GLY A 191 -4.60 -3.72 -13.84
N PRO A 192 -3.53 -2.91 -14.06
CA PRO A 192 -2.21 -3.42 -14.37
C PRO A 192 -1.66 -4.38 -13.30
N LEU A 193 -1.71 -4.01 -12.01
CA LEU A 193 -1.23 -4.86 -10.92
C LEU A 193 -2.03 -6.17 -10.79
N ILE A 194 -3.37 -6.10 -10.88
CA ILE A 194 -4.21 -7.31 -10.82
C ILE A 194 -3.86 -8.27 -11.97
N ARG A 195 -3.64 -7.74 -13.17
CA ARG A 195 -3.20 -8.56 -14.32
C ARG A 195 -1.87 -9.25 -14.01
N ASP A 196 -0.91 -8.53 -13.43
CA ASP A 196 0.40 -9.10 -13.10
C ASP A 196 0.28 -10.20 -12.03
N VAL A 197 -0.53 -9.99 -10.99
CA VAL A 197 -0.84 -11.00 -9.97
C VAL A 197 -1.49 -12.24 -10.61
N PHE A 198 -2.50 -12.06 -11.47
CA PHE A 198 -3.14 -13.19 -12.15
C PHE A 198 -2.17 -13.95 -13.07
N ASN A 199 -1.33 -13.23 -13.82
CA ASN A 199 -0.32 -13.87 -14.67
C ASN A 199 0.65 -14.71 -13.83
N ASP A 200 1.09 -14.21 -12.68
CA ASP A 200 1.99 -14.93 -11.79
C ASP A 200 1.36 -16.20 -11.20
N LEU A 201 0.05 -16.19 -10.93
CA LEU A 201 -0.69 -17.39 -10.51
C LEU A 201 -0.75 -18.49 -11.59
N THR A 202 -0.55 -18.14 -12.87
CA THR A 202 -0.52 -19.13 -13.97
C THR A 202 0.85 -19.79 -14.15
N ILE A 203 1.88 -19.32 -13.46
CA ILE A 203 3.23 -19.87 -13.60
C ILE A 203 3.33 -21.23 -12.88
N SER A 204 3.50 -22.30 -13.67
CA SER A 204 3.65 -23.65 -13.13
C SER A 204 4.83 -23.74 -12.14
N GLY A 205 4.55 -24.27 -10.95
CA GLY A 205 5.54 -24.43 -9.89
C GLY A 205 5.75 -23.20 -9.01
N ARG A 206 5.08 -22.07 -9.30
CA ARG A 206 5.06 -20.92 -8.38
C ARG A 206 4.36 -21.31 -7.08
N SER A 207 4.99 -21.00 -5.96
CA SER A 207 4.41 -21.23 -4.63
C SER A 207 4.35 -19.95 -3.79
N PHE A 208 5.25 -19.00 -4.03
CA PHE A 208 5.29 -17.77 -3.26
C PHE A 208 5.78 -16.59 -4.12
N SER A 209 5.13 -15.45 -3.97
CA SER A 209 5.48 -14.21 -4.65
C SER A 209 5.42 -13.04 -3.69
N LEU A 210 6.50 -12.26 -3.66
CA LEU A 210 6.60 -11.03 -2.90
C LEU A 210 6.57 -9.83 -3.85
N TYR A 211 5.63 -8.92 -3.61
CA TYR A 211 5.56 -7.60 -4.24
C TYR A 211 5.88 -6.55 -3.18
N SER A 212 7.07 -5.95 -3.25
CA SER A 212 7.54 -4.92 -2.32
C SER A 212 7.42 -3.55 -2.95
N GLY A 213 6.46 -2.76 -2.49
CA GLY A 213 6.24 -1.41 -3.00
C GLY A 213 5.92 -0.40 -1.90
N HIS A 214 4.95 0.46 -2.17
CA HIS A 214 4.53 1.56 -1.31
C HIS A 214 3.15 1.33 -0.68
N ASP A 215 2.82 2.21 0.25
CA ASP A 215 1.48 2.38 0.80
C ASP A 215 0.46 2.80 -0.26
N THR A 216 0.86 3.60 -1.25
CA THR A 216 0.04 4.01 -2.38
C THR A 216 -0.20 2.88 -3.38
N GLY A 217 0.80 2.06 -3.67
CA GLY A 217 0.69 0.82 -4.46
C GLY A 217 1.89 -0.09 -4.19
N PRO A 218 1.70 -1.42 -3.99
CA PRO A 218 0.48 -2.18 -4.28
C PRO A 218 -0.58 -2.10 -3.17
N MET A 219 -0.21 -1.67 -1.96
CA MET A 219 -1.03 -1.85 -0.76
C MET A 219 -2.36 -1.10 -0.83
N GLY A 220 -2.31 0.23 -0.91
CA GLY A 220 -3.49 1.08 -0.85
C GLY A 220 -4.48 0.77 -1.97
N GLU A 221 -3.98 0.64 -3.19
CA GLU A 221 -4.80 0.23 -4.33
C GLU A 221 -5.47 -1.12 -4.12
N MET A 222 -4.76 -2.17 -3.70
CA MET A 222 -5.38 -3.49 -3.51
C MET A 222 -6.44 -3.46 -2.40
N LEU A 223 -6.17 -2.80 -1.28
CA LEU A 223 -7.13 -2.65 -0.19
C LEU A 223 -8.41 -1.92 -0.66
N SER A 224 -8.22 -0.84 -1.43
CA SER A 224 -9.31 -0.01 -1.93
C SER A 224 -10.12 -0.75 -3.00
N ALA A 225 -9.43 -1.43 -3.93
CA ALA A 225 -10.01 -2.09 -5.08
C ALA A 225 -10.82 -3.32 -4.75
N LEU A 226 -10.32 -4.16 -3.85
CA LEU A 226 -11.01 -5.35 -3.40
C LEU A 226 -12.07 -5.02 -2.35
N GLY A 227 -12.17 -3.75 -1.94
CA GLY A 227 -13.08 -3.32 -0.87
C GLY A 227 -12.86 -4.11 0.42
N LEU A 228 -11.61 -4.44 0.74
CA LEU A 228 -11.32 -5.36 1.84
C LEU A 228 -11.85 -4.79 3.16
N ARG A 229 -12.51 -5.64 3.94
CA ARG A 229 -13.00 -5.34 5.29
C ARG A 229 -12.41 -6.33 6.27
N TRP A 230 -12.00 -5.88 7.44
CA TRP A 230 -11.62 -6.81 8.51
C TRP A 230 -12.86 -7.58 9.00
N GLN A 231 -12.76 -8.91 9.05
CA GLN A 231 -13.90 -9.78 9.42
C GLN A 231 -14.41 -9.50 10.84
N ASP A 232 -13.53 -9.15 11.76
CA ASP A 232 -13.85 -8.92 13.17
C ASP A 232 -14.65 -7.63 13.42
N SER A 233 -14.60 -6.66 12.51
CA SER A 233 -15.09 -5.30 12.74
C SER A 233 -15.91 -4.73 11.60
N GLY A 234 -15.90 -5.35 10.42
CA GLY A 234 -16.58 -4.88 9.21
C GLY A 234 -16.02 -3.57 8.63
N LYS A 235 -14.97 -3.00 9.24
CA LYS A 235 -14.35 -1.75 8.80
C LYS A 235 -13.51 -1.98 7.56
N LEU A 236 -13.57 -1.03 6.62
CA LEU A 236 -12.73 -1.02 5.42
C LEU A 236 -11.26 -0.97 5.83
N CYS A 237 -10.45 -1.86 5.26
CA CYS A 237 -9.01 -1.86 5.45
C CYS A 237 -8.36 -0.61 4.85
N SER A 238 -8.92 -0.09 3.75
CA SER A 238 -8.48 1.14 3.10
C SER A 238 -8.83 2.42 3.86
N SER A 239 -9.57 2.34 4.98
CA SER A 239 -9.89 3.51 5.80
C SER A 239 -8.75 3.93 6.73
N ILE A 240 -7.63 3.21 6.71
CA ILE A 240 -6.45 3.48 7.54
C ILE A 240 -5.22 3.49 6.63
N TRP A 241 -4.39 4.53 6.75
CA TRP A 241 -3.11 4.59 6.07
C TRP A 241 -2.25 3.36 6.38
N PRO A 242 -1.70 2.65 5.37
CA PRO A 242 -0.82 1.52 5.63
C PRO A 242 0.41 1.92 6.42
N SER A 243 0.67 1.24 7.53
CA SER A 243 1.87 1.47 8.32
C SER A 243 3.13 0.99 7.59
N PHE A 244 4.29 1.50 7.98
CA PHE A 244 5.58 0.93 7.57
C PHE A 244 5.61 -0.58 7.80
N GLY A 245 6.10 -1.32 6.81
CA GLY A 245 6.21 -2.77 6.85
C GLY A 245 4.88 -3.52 6.98
N SER A 246 3.77 -2.87 6.64
CA SER A 246 2.48 -3.53 6.51
C SER A 246 2.53 -4.62 5.45
N MET A 247 1.75 -5.68 5.65
CA MET A 247 1.66 -6.82 4.74
C MET A 247 0.20 -7.14 4.44
N LEU A 248 -0.10 -7.24 3.15
CA LEU A 248 -1.30 -7.88 2.63
C LEU A 248 -0.89 -9.22 2.06
N ILE A 249 -1.35 -10.29 2.68
CA ILE A 249 -1.12 -11.67 2.24
C ILE A 249 -2.40 -12.15 1.56
N VAL A 250 -2.25 -12.71 0.36
CA VAL A 250 -3.32 -13.37 -0.37
C VAL A 250 -2.95 -14.84 -0.51
N GLU A 251 -3.69 -15.69 0.18
CA GLU A 251 -3.52 -17.15 0.14
C GLU A 251 -4.48 -17.71 -0.92
N PHE A 252 -3.96 -18.51 -1.85
CA PHE A 252 -4.77 -19.25 -2.82
C PHE A 252 -4.74 -20.74 -2.47
N TYR A 253 -5.92 -21.35 -2.45
CA TYR A 253 -6.10 -22.75 -2.08
C TYR A 253 -6.44 -23.59 -3.31
N SER A 254 -6.23 -24.90 -3.21
CA SER A 254 -6.49 -25.86 -4.29
C SER A 254 -7.97 -25.97 -4.68
N ASP A 255 -8.89 -25.50 -3.83
CA ASP A 255 -10.33 -25.41 -4.10
C ASP A 255 -10.73 -24.10 -4.80
N ASN A 256 -9.74 -23.34 -5.31
CA ASN A 256 -9.90 -22.01 -5.90
C ASN A 256 -10.45 -20.95 -4.92
N SER A 257 -10.45 -21.21 -3.62
CA SER A 257 -10.73 -20.18 -2.64
C SER A 257 -9.52 -19.28 -2.42
N ALA A 258 -9.79 -18.05 -1.99
CA ALA A 258 -8.77 -17.10 -1.58
C ALA A 258 -9.03 -16.61 -0.16
N ARG A 259 -7.96 -16.35 0.60
CA ARG A 259 -8.01 -15.71 1.92
C ARG A 259 -7.10 -14.49 1.92
N PHE A 260 -7.62 -13.39 2.47
CA PHE A 260 -6.90 -12.14 2.62
C PHE A 260 -6.52 -11.93 4.09
N ILE A 261 -5.27 -11.58 4.33
CA ILE A 261 -4.77 -11.26 5.67
C ILE A 261 -4.04 -9.92 5.58
N TYR A 262 -4.54 -8.92 6.26
CA TYR A 262 -3.92 -7.60 6.32
C TYR A 262 -3.40 -7.31 7.73
N ASN A 263 -2.08 -7.17 7.86
CA ASN A 263 -1.38 -6.98 9.14
C ASN A 263 -1.76 -8.02 10.20
N GLY A 264 -1.80 -9.29 9.81
CA GLY A 264 -2.12 -10.42 10.69
C GLY A 264 -3.61 -10.60 11.02
N ARG A 265 -4.49 -9.74 10.50
CA ARG A 265 -5.95 -9.83 10.68
C ARG A 265 -6.62 -10.30 9.40
N VAL A 266 -7.58 -11.21 9.54
CA VAL A 266 -8.33 -11.74 8.39
C VAL A 266 -9.24 -10.67 7.81
N ALA A 267 -9.24 -10.55 6.49
CA ALA A 267 -10.09 -9.65 5.73
C ALA A 267 -10.94 -10.41 4.71
N THR A 268 -12.06 -9.81 4.33
CA THR A 268 -12.99 -10.29 3.30
C THR A 268 -13.19 -9.23 2.23
N ALA A 269 -13.43 -9.68 1.01
CA ALA A 269 -13.95 -8.85 -0.07
C ALA A 269 -15.44 -9.17 -0.24
N ASP A 270 -16.29 -8.15 -0.26
CA ASP A 270 -17.75 -8.32 -0.39
C ASP A 270 -18.12 -9.08 -1.70
N GLY A 271 -17.30 -8.96 -2.75
CA GLY A 271 -17.48 -9.70 -4.01
C GLY A 271 -17.13 -11.19 -3.97
N VAL A 272 -16.54 -11.71 -2.89
CA VAL A 272 -16.22 -13.14 -2.75
C VAL A 272 -17.39 -13.92 -2.12
N GLU A 273 -18.30 -13.25 -1.41
CA GLU A 273 -19.49 -13.91 -0.87
C GLU A 273 -20.48 -14.34 -1.97
N GLU A 274 -20.61 -13.59 -3.05
CA GLU A 274 -21.45 -13.96 -4.20
C GLU A 274 -20.89 -15.14 -5.02
N CYS A 275 -19.58 -15.36 -5.00
CA CYS A 275 -18.94 -16.49 -5.70
C CYS A 275 -18.97 -17.80 -4.90
N ARG A 276 -19.28 -17.76 -3.61
CA ARG A 276 -19.37 -18.95 -2.74
C ARG A 276 -20.76 -19.64 -2.77
N GLY A 277 -21.65 -19.21 -3.67
CA GLY A 277 -23.04 -19.67 -3.72
C GLY A 277 -23.65 -19.86 -5.11
N LYS A 278 -22.86 -20.20 -6.13
CA LYS A 278 -23.36 -20.68 -7.44
C LYS A 278 -22.59 -21.89 -7.93
#